data_AF-A0A9D1L455-F1
#
_entry.id   AF-A0A9D1L455-F1
#
_cell.length_a   1.000
_cell.length_b   1.000
_cell.length_c   1.000
_cell.angle_alpha   90.00
_cell.angle_beta   90.00
_cell.angle_gamma   90.00
#
_symmetry.space_group_name_H-M   'P 1'
#
loop_
_entity.id
_entity.type
_entity.pdbx_description
1 polymer ?
#
loop_
_entity_poly.entity_id
_entity_poly.type
_entity_poly.pdbx_seq_one_letter_code
_entity_poly.pdbx_strand_id
1 'polypeptide(L)'
;MEWDRFLKMISDAYYGKESNTSNNNQVKILYLPATADKWRIYPLDKAPVVGNEKGFLFPSKFGGLNYAIVSMPQSNVAIIDTRDYGRVQIYVDPSTGAVIK
;
A
#
# COMPACT_ATOMS: atom_id res chain seq x y z
N MET A 1 -42.23 3.86 -18.04
CA MET A 1 -42.44 5.29 -17.70
C MET A 1 -41.07 5.95 -17.66
N GLU A 2 -40.88 7.08 -18.36
CA GLU A 2 -39.57 7.74 -18.55
C GLU A 2 -38.97 8.37 -17.29
N TRP A 3 -39.75 8.50 -16.22
CA TRP A 3 -39.35 9.16 -14.98
C TRP A 3 -38.17 8.49 -14.28
N ASP A 4 -38.13 7.15 -14.26
CA ASP A 4 -37.01 6.42 -13.64
C ASP A 4 -35.68 6.65 -14.40
N ARG A 5 -35.76 6.84 -15.73
CA ARG A 5 -34.58 7.11 -16.57
C ARG A 5 -34.07 8.53 -16.38
N PHE A 6 -34.99 9.48 -16.21
CA PHE A 6 -34.65 10.88 -15.94
C PHE A 6 -34.01 11.05 -14.56
N LEU A 7 -34.57 10.41 -13.52
CA LEU A 7 -34.01 10.41 -12.16
C LEU A 7 -32.62 9.76 -12.10
N LYS A 8 -32.41 8.67 -12.84
CA LYS A 8 -31.09 8.04 -12.97
C LYS A 8 -30.07 8.97 -13.62
N MET A 9 -30.47 9.70 -14.66
CA MET A 9 -29.58 10.61 -15.39
C MET A 9 -29.12 11.80 -14.55
N ILE A 10 -30.02 12.41 -13.76
CA ILE A 10 -29.66 13.51 -12.87
C ILE A 10 -28.79 13.04 -11.70
N SER A 11 -29.02 11.84 -11.16
CA SER A 11 -28.16 11.27 -10.11
C SER A 11 -26.73 11.04 -10.60
N ASP A 12 -26.56 10.39 -11.76
CA ASP A 12 -25.23 10.09 -12.34
C ASP A 12 -24.42 11.36 -12.67
N ALA A 13 -25.11 12.47 -12.98
CA ALA A 13 -24.49 13.77 -13.29
C ALA A 13 -24.10 14.59 -12.05
N TYR A 14 -24.84 14.47 -10.94
CA TYR A 14 -24.59 15.23 -9.71
C TYR A 14 -23.76 14.47 -8.67
N TYR A 15 -23.95 13.15 -8.59
CA TYR A 15 -23.15 12.24 -7.79
C TYR A 15 -22.38 11.33 -8.77
N GLY A 16 -21.21 11.80 -9.18
CA GLY A 16 -20.39 11.10 -10.18
C GLY A 16 -20.24 9.61 -9.83
N LYS A 17 -20.55 8.74 -10.81
CA LYS A 17 -20.33 7.28 -10.84
C LYS A 17 -19.83 6.70 -9.50
N GLU A 18 -20.74 6.40 -8.59
CA GLU A 18 -20.51 5.25 -7.71
C GLU A 18 -20.53 4.02 -8.61
N SER A 19 -19.36 3.65 -9.11
CA SER A 19 -19.15 2.34 -9.69
C SER A 19 -19.48 1.31 -8.62
N ASN A 20 -20.72 0.79 -8.67
CA ASN A 20 -21.10 -0.51 -8.12
C ASN A 20 -20.37 -1.61 -8.89
N THR A 21 -19.05 -1.54 -8.90
CA THR A 21 -18.20 -2.69 -9.12
C THR A 21 -17.90 -3.18 -7.73
N SER A 22 -18.49 -4.31 -7.35
CA SER A 22 -18.01 -5.14 -6.24
C SER A 22 -16.61 -5.66 -6.60
N ASN A 23 -15.65 -4.75 -6.75
CA ASN A 23 -14.25 -5.05 -6.72
C ASN A 23 -13.98 -5.33 -5.25
N ASN A 24 -13.95 -6.60 -4.88
CA ASN A 24 -13.34 -7.06 -3.64
C ASN A 24 -11.82 -6.79 -3.68
N ASN A 25 -11.43 -5.55 -3.97
CA ASN A 25 -10.05 -5.10 -3.97
C ASN A 25 -9.71 -4.78 -2.51
N GLN A 26 -9.62 -5.85 -1.71
CA GLN A 26 -9.16 -5.75 -0.34
C GLN A 26 -7.78 -5.10 -0.36
N VAL A 27 -7.68 -3.92 0.26
CA VAL A 27 -6.41 -3.23 0.41
C VAL A 27 -5.52 -4.13 1.25
N LYS A 28 -4.48 -4.69 0.64
CA LYS A 28 -3.49 -5.49 1.36
C LYS A 28 -2.70 -4.59 2.30
N ILE A 29 -2.53 -5.02 3.54
CA ILE A 29 -1.81 -4.27 4.56
C ILE A 29 -0.50 -4.99 4.87
N LEU A 30 0.61 -4.27 4.76
CA LEU A 30 1.90 -4.68 5.27
C LEU A 30 2.00 -4.29 6.74
N TYR A 31 2.27 -5.26 7.61
CA TYR A 31 2.67 -5.06 8.99
C TYR A 31 4.16 -5.35 9.17
N LEU A 32 4.86 -4.40 9.77
CA LEU A 32 6.24 -4.51 10.23
C LEU A 32 6.23 -4.66 11.77
N PRO A 33 6.79 -5.73 12.34
CA PRO A 33 6.68 -6.04 13.75
C PRO A 33 7.47 -5.08 14.65
N ALA A 34 6.95 -4.83 15.86
CA ALA A 34 7.61 -4.02 16.88
C ALA A 34 8.98 -4.58 17.33
N THR A 35 9.25 -5.86 17.09
CA THR A 35 10.54 -6.49 17.39
C THR A 35 11.62 -6.14 16.39
N ALA A 36 11.27 -5.52 15.25
CA ALA A 36 12.24 -5.09 14.25
C ALA A 36 12.75 -3.67 14.55
N ASP A 37 14.05 -3.55 14.82
CA ASP A 37 14.68 -2.26 15.12
C ASP A 37 14.77 -1.32 13.92
N LYS A 38 15.04 -1.89 12.74
CA LYS A 38 15.17 -1.12 11.50
C LYS A 38 14.69 -1.93 10.29
N TRP A 39 14.12 -1.22 9.33
CA TRP A 39 13.70 -1.80 8.05
C TRP A 39 14.25 -0.96 6.90
N ARG A 40 14.84 -1.61 5.90
CA ARG A 40 15.40 -0.94 4.73
C ARG A 40 14.30 -0.54 3.75
N ILE A 41 14.40 0.67 3.23
CA ILE A 41 13.57 1.14 2.12
C ILE A 41 14.44 1.56 0.95
N TYR A 42 13.92 1.36 -0.25
CA TYR A 42 14.67 1.53 -1.50
C TYR A 42 13.93 2.49 -2.44
N PRO A 43 14.66 3.24 -3.29
CA PRO A 43 14.04 4.07 -4.32
C PRO A 43 13.42 3.18 -5.41
N LEU A 44 12.48 3.71 -6.19
CA LEU A 44 11.72 2.92 -7.18
C LEU A 44 12.53 2.52 -8.42
N ASP A 45 13.63 3.23 -8.68
CA ASP A 45 14.48 3.12 -9.88
C ASP A 45 15.70 2.22 -9.66
N LYS A 46 15.87 1.63 -8.46
CA LYS A 46 16.98 0.73 -8.14
C LYS A 46 16.49 -0.59 -7.56
N ALA A 47 17.31 -1.63 -7.76
CA ALA A 47 17.05 -2.94 -7.17
C ALA A 47 17.13 -2.88 -5.63
N PRO A 48 16.22 -3.54 -4.90
CA PRO A 48 16.16 -3.53 -3.44
C PRO A 48 17.21 -4.48 -2.82
N VAL A 49 18.48 -4.17 -3.04
CA VAL A 49 19.64 -4.92 -2.51
C VAL A 49 20.43 -4.07 -1.52
N VAL A 50 21.18 -4.72 -0.63
CA VAL A 50 22.04 -4.03 0.34
C VAL A 50 23.02 -3.10 -0.39
N GLY A 51 23.12 -1.85 0.08
CA GLY A 51 23.89 -0.78 -0.55
C GLY A 51 23.04 0.22 -1.35
N ASN A 52 21.81 -0.15 -1.75
CA ASN A 52 20.89 0.73 -2.48
C ASN A 52 19.82 1.38 -1.59
N GLU A 53 19.90 1.22 -0.26
CA GLU A 53 18.92 1.79 0.66
C GLU A 53 18.93 3.32 0.57
N LYS A 54 17.73 3.93 0.55
CA LYS A 54 17.60 5.40 0.64
C LYS A 54 17.23 5.88 2.05
N GLY A 55 16.92 4.96 2.96
CA GLY A 55 16.49 5.28 4.31
C GLY A 55 16.08 4.05 5.11
N PHE A 56 15.60 4.31 6.33
CA PHE A 56 15.18 3.28 7.26
C PHE A 56 13.85 3.64 7.92
N LEU A 57 12.99 2.64 8.07
CA LEU A 57 11.85 2.69 8.98
C LEU A 57 12.27 2.08 10.32
N PHE A 58 11.66 2.51 11.43
CA PHE A 58 11.99 2.04 12.77
C PHE A 58 10.75 1.50 13.49
N PRO A 59 10.25 0.30 13.12
CA PRO A 59 9.01 -0.26 13.68
C PRO A 59 8.99 -0.31 15.21
N SER A 60 10.12 -0.68 15.84
CA SER A 60 10.22 -0.80 17.29
C SER A 60 9.93 0.50 18.05
N LYS A 61 10.17 1.67 17.43
CA LYS A 61 9.90 2.98 18.04
C LYS A 61 8.40 3.31 18.11
N PHE A 62 7.55 2.56 17.41
CA PHE A 62 6.12 2.84 17.26
C PHE A 62 5.21 1.67 17.66
N GLY A 63 5.78 0.60 18.24
CA GLY A 63 5.01 -0.62 18.54
C GLY A 63 4.62 -1.40 17.28
N GLY A 64 5.44 -1.29 16.23
CA GLY A 64 5.15 -1.82 14.89
C GLY A 64 4.66 -0.74 13.94
N LEU A 65 4.62 -1.05 12.65
CA LEU A 65 4.14 -0.14 11.60
C LEU A 65 3.20 -0.87 10.66
N ASN A 66 2.17 -0.18 10.18
CA ASN A 66 1.26 -0.70 9.16
C ASN A 66 1.26 0.23 7.95
N TYR A 67 1.27 -0.35 6.76
CA TYR A 67 1.22 0.38 5.50
C TYR A 67 0.25 -0.29 4.53
N ALA A 68 -0.49 0.50 3.77
CA ALA A 68 -1.21 -0.02 2.61
C ALA A 68 -0.21 -0.38 1.51
N ILE A 69 -0.36 -1.58 0.94
CA ILE A 69 0.43 -2.01 -0.21
C ILE A 69 -0.20 -1.41 -1.47
N VAL A 70 0.57 -0.57 -2.16
CA VAL A 70 0.18 0.01 -3.46
C VAL A 70 0.30 -1.04 -4.56
N SER A 71 1.39 -1.79 -4.59
CA SER A 71 1.62 -2.90 -5.52
C SER A 71 2.74 -3.84 -5.05
N MET A 72 2.87 -4.99 -5.70
CA MET A 72 3.97 -5.93 -5.48
C MET A 72 4.65 -6.23 -6.83
N PRO A 73 5.67 -5.45 -7.24
CA PRO A 73 6.31 -5.61 -8.55
C PRO A 73 7.14 -6.89 -8.67
N GLN A 74 7.58 -7.46 -7.55
CA GLN A 74 8.39 -8.68 -7.48
C GLN A 74 7.96 -9.52 -6.28
N SER A 75 8.36 -10.79 -6.26
CA SER A 75 8.17 -11.62 -5.07
C SER A 75 8.86 -10.97 -3.87
N ASN A 76 8.17 -10.90 -2.74
CA ASN A 76 8.66 -10.33 -1.49
C ASN A 76 9.15 -8.88 -1.57
N VAL A 77 8.72 -8.11 -2.58
CA VAL A 77 8.96 -6.67 -2.68
C VAL A 77 7.62 -5.98 -2.83
N ALA A 78 7.31 -5.09 -1.89
CA ALA A 78 6.12 -4.26 -1.92
C ALA A 78 6.48 -2.80 -2.25
N ILE A 79 5.52 -2.08 -2.82
CA ILE A 79 5.54 -0.62 -2.93
C ILE A 79 4.56 -0.05 -1.93
N ILE A 80 5.03 0.88 -1.09
CA ILE A 80 4.24 1.56 -0.07
C ILE A 80 4.45 3.07 -0.14
N ASP A 81 3.49 3.82 0.38
CA ASP A 81 3.63 5.26 0.58
C ASP A 81 3.98 5.55 2.05
N THR A 82 5.04 6.31 2.26
CA THR A 82 5.53 6.72 3.58
C THR A 82 5.45 8.24 3.72
N ARG A 83 5.30 8.73 4.96
CA ARG A 83 5.25 10.17 5.24
C ARG A 83 6.55 10.89 4.86
N ASP A 84 7.68 10.34 5.27
CA ASP A 84 8.96 11.05 5.21
C ASP A 84 9.77 10.75 3.93
N TYR A 85 9.54 9.60 3.31
CA TYR A 85 10.30 9.14 2.14
C TYR A 85 9.46 9.06 0.86
N GLY A 86 8.18 9.43 0.92
CA GLY A 86 7.22 9.28 -0.17
C GLY A 86 7.02 7.82 -0.57
N ARG A 87 6.84 7.58 -1.87
CA ARG A 87 6.67 6.23 -2.43
C ARG A 87 8.00 5.47 -2.49
N VAL A 88 8.03 4.26 -1.94
CA VAL A 88 9.25 3.45 -1.80
C VAL A 88 9.01 1.98 -2.09
N GLN A 89 10.09 1.28 -2.44
CA GLN A 89 10.13 -0.17 -2.39
C GLN A 89 10.55 -0.64 -0.99
N ILE A 90 10.03 -1.78 -0.56
CA ILE A 90 10.36 -2.42 0.71
C ILE A 90 10.40 -3.94 0.53
N TYR A 91 11.44 -4.57 1.07
CA TYR A 91 11.57 -6.03 1.08
C TYR A 91 10.76 -6.61 2.24
N VAL A 92 9.91 -7.60 1.98
CA VAL A 92 8.85 -8.08 2.89
C VAL A 92 8.79 -9.62 2.93
N ASP A 93 9.94 -10.26 2.80
CA ASP A 93 10.02 -11.71 2.90
C ASP A 93 9.55 -12.19 4.29
N PRO A 94 8.72 -13.23 4.40
CA PRO A 94 8.21 -13.70 5.70
C PRO A 94 9.29 -14.03 6.73
N SER A 95 10.50 -14.43 6.30
CA SER A 95 11.64 -14.68 7.19
C SER A 95 12.11 -13.43 7.94
N THR A 96 11.77 -12.23 7.46
CA THR A 96 12.05 -10.96 8.12
C THR A 96 11.01 -10.59 9.18
N GLY A 97 9.95 -11.40 9.34
CA GLY A 97 8.84 -11.12 10.25
C GLY A 97 7.77 -10.18 9.69
N ALA A 98 7.88 -9.77 8.42
CA ALA A 98 6.83 -9.03 7.73
C ALA A 98 5.56 -9.89 7.62
N VAL A 99 4.40 -9.26 7.78
CA VAL A 99 3.10 -9.91 7.60
C VAL A 99 2.27 -9.11 6.61
N ILE A 100 1.77 -9.76 5.56
CA ILE A 100 0.81 -9.18 4.63
C ILE A 100 -0.58 -9.70 5.00
N LYS A 101 -1.50 -8.78 5.28
CA LYS A 101 -2.89 -9.04 5.67
C LYS A 101 -3.86 -8.64 4.55
#